data_AF-A0A269XEB1-F1
#
_entry.id   AF-A0A269XEB1-F1
#
_cell.length_a   1.000
_cell.length_b   1.000
_cell.length_c   1.000
_cell.angle_alpha   90.00
_cell.angle_beta   90.00
_cell.angle_gamma   90.00
#
_symmetry.space_group_name_H-M   'P 1'
#
loop_
_entity.id
_entity.type
_entity.pdbx_description
1 polymer ?
#
loop_
_entity_poly.entity_id
_entity_poly.type
_entity_poly.pdbx_seq_one_letter_code
_entity_poly.pdbx_strand_id
1 'polypeptide(L)'
;YPSTVLMTATLAQVAGVKHITVVTPPQPDGICKEVLAVCFITGVNHVYQVGGAQSIAALTYGTDAIKKVDKIVGPGNQFVAYAKKYV
;
A
#
# COMPACT_ATOMS: atom_id res chain seq x y z
N TYR A 1 -1.82 -4.95 8.57
CA TYR A 1 -1.31 -6.19 9.19
C TYR A 1 0.06 -6.52 8.62
N PRO A 2 1.03 -6.95 9.45
CA PRO A 2 2.36 -7.35 8.97
C PRO A 2 2.32 -8.50 7.96
N SER A 3 1.43 -9.47 8.17
CA SER A 3 1.22 -10.61 7.27
C SER A 3 0.82 -10.18 5.85
N THR A 4 -0.06 -9.18 5.71
CA THR A 4 -0.46 -8.66 4.39
C THR A 4 0.72 -8.04 3.64
N VAL A 5 1.58 -7.30 4.34
CA VAL A 5 2.77 -6.69 3.72
C VAL A 5 3.74 -7.78 3.26
N LEU A 6 3.99 -8.81 4.08
CA LEU A 6 4.81 -9.95 3.67
C LEU A 6 4.27 -10.62 2.41
N MET A 7 2.96 -10.88 2.34
CA MET A 7 2.34 -11.56 1.21
C MET A 7 2.36 -10.76 -0.10
N THR A 8 2.44 -9.42 -0.04
CA THR A 8 2.43 -8.57 -1.25
C THR A 8 3.80 -8.01 -1.60
N ALA A 9 4.49 -7.39 -0.64
CA ALA A 9 5.75 -6.69 -0.87
C ALA A 9 6.90 -7.66 -1.18
N THR A 10 6.94 -8.84 -0.54
CA THR A 10 7.98 -9.86 -0.82
C THR A 10 7.89 -10.33 -2.27
N LEU A 11 6.68 -10.54 -2.80
CA LEU A 11 6.49 -10.94 -4.20
C LEU A 11 6.94 -9.83 -5.16
N ALA A 12 6.63 -8.57 -4.84
CA ALA A 12 7.08 -7.42 -5.64
C ALA A 12 8.61 -7.27 -5.62
N GLN A 13 9.23 -7.47 -4.45
CA GLN A 13 10.68 -7.45 -4.28
C GLN A 13 11.36 -8.55 -5.11
N VAL A 14 10.88 -9.79 -5.01
CA VAL A 14 11.39 -10.94 -5.79
C VAL A 14 11.20 -10.72 -7.29
N ALA A 15 10.10 -10.08 -7.70
CA ALA A 15 9.85 -9.71 -9.09
C ALA A 15 10.70 -8.53 -9.60
N GLY A 16 11.53 -7.91 -8.75
CA GLY A 16 12.40 -6.80 -9.13
C GLY A 16 11.70 -5.46 -9.31
N VAL A 17 10.54 -5.26 -8.66
CA VAL A 17 9.81 -3.98 -8.70
C VAL A 17 10.64 -2.89 -8.01
N LYS A 18 10.96 -1.82 -8.74
CA LYS A 18 11.84 -0.73 -8.26
C LYS A 18 11.18 0.20 -7.25
N HIS A 19 9.86 0.36 -7.34
CA HIS A 19 9.09 1.28 -6.52
C HIS A 19 7.88 0.58 -5.92
N ILE A 20 7.95 0.30 -4.62
CA ILE A 20 6.90 -0.35 -3.83
C ILE A 20 6.34 0.68 -2.85
N THR A 21 5.05 0.95 -2.97
CA THR A 21 4.31 1.89 -2.11
C THR A 21 3.28 1.12 -1.28
N VAL A 22 3.27 1.38 0.03
CA VAL A 22 2.25 0.86 0.96
C VAL A 22 1.36 2.00 1.43
N VAL A 23 0.06 1.77 1.40
CA VAL A 23 -0.95 2.67 2.00
C VAL A 23 -1.65 1.93 3.12
N THR A 24 -1.83 2.59 4.25
CA THR A 24 -2.55 2.04 5.40
C THR A 24 -3.40 3.14 6.02
N PRO A 25 -4.64 2.87 6.47
CA PRO A 25 -5.43 3.87 7.16
C PRO A 25 -4.66 4.48 8.35
N PRO A 26 -4.81 5.80 8.61
CA PRO A 26 -4.26 6.43 9.80
C PRO A 26 -4.83 5.75 11.04
N GLN A 27 -3.97 5.59 12.04
CA GLN A 27 -4.28 5.00 13.34
C GLN A 27 -4.00 6.06 14.42
N PRO A 28 -4.74 6.09 15.54
CA PRO A 28 -4.56 7.09 16.59
C PRO A 28 -3.11 7.19 17.08
N ASP A 29 -2.45 6.04 17.25
CA ASP A 29 -1.07 5.94 17.76
C ASP A 29 -0.01 5.84 16.64
N GLY A 30 -0.41 6.13 15.39
CA GLY A 30 0.44 5.93 14.22
C GLY A 30 0.51 4.47 13.76
N ILE A 31 1.40 4.18 12.81
CA ILE A 31 1.51 2.84 12.22
C ILE A 31 2.20 1.90 13.21
N CYS A 32 1.58 0.74 13.46
CA CYS A 32 2.17 -0.41 14.17
C CYS A 32 3.62 -0.70 13.75
N LYS A 33 4.54 -0.81 14.73
CA LYS A 33 5.99 -0.93 14.50
C LYS A 33 6.35 -2.18 13.71
N GLU A 34 5.63 -3.27 13.92
CA GLU A 34 5.80 -4.53 13.21
C GLU A 34 5.48 -4.38 11.73
N VAL A 35 4.50 -3.56 11.36
CA VAL A 35 4.20 -3.24 9.96
C VAL A 35 5.34 -2.46 9.33
N LEU A 36 5.87 -1.45 10.03
CA LEU A 36 7.00 -0.65 9.54
C LEU A 36 8.28 -1.48 9.40
N ALA A 37 8.57 -2.37 10.36
CA ALA A 37 9.70 -3.29 10.31
C ALA A 37 9.62 -4.22 9.09
N VAL A 38 8.44 -4.80 8.82
CA VAL A 38 8.23 -5.62 7.63
C VAL A 38 8.38 -4.81 6.34
N CYS A 39 7.81 -3.61 6.28
CA CYS A 39 8.00 -2.71 5.12
C CYS A 39 9.49 -2.46 4.85
N PHE A 40 10.27 -2.20 5.90
CA PHE A 40 11.71 -1.98 5.78
C PHE A 40 12.44 -3.21 5.23
N ILE A 41 12.20 -4.39 5.81
CA ILE A 41 12.87 -5.63 5.41
C ILE A 41 12.48 -6.07 3.98
N THR A 42 11.23 -5.79 3.56
CA THR A 42 10.73 -6.13 2.21
C THR A 42 11.05 -5.08 1.14
N GLY A 43 11.79 -4.01 1.50
CA GLY A 43 12.24 -3.00 0.53
C GLY A 43 11.15 -2.03 0.06
N VAL A 44 10.11 -1.81 0.88
CA VAL A 44 9.09 -0.79 0.59
C VAL A 44 9.72 0.60 0.59
N ASN A 45 9.52 1.37 -0.47
CA ASN A 45 10.10 2.71 -0.62
C ASN A 45 9.31 3.79 0.10
N HIS A 46 7.99 3.67 0.09
CA HIS A 46 7.09 4.69 0.65
C HIS A 46 5.95 4.06 1.44
N VAL A 47 5.65 4.64 2.60
CA VAL A 47 4.50 4.26 3.42
C VAL A 47 3.67 5.51 3.70
N TYR A 48 2.39 5.49 3.30
CA TYR A 48 1.48 6.62 3.49
C TYR A 48 0.30 6.24 4.39
N GLN A 49 -0.07 7.14 5.30
CA GLN A 49 -1.25 6.99 6.15
C GLN A 49 -2.53 7.46 5.45
N VAL A 50 -3.01 6.65 4.51
CA VAL A 50 -4.27 6.86 3.79
C VAL A 50 -4.95 5.51 3.54
N GLY A 51 -6.27 5.45 3.74
CA GLY A 51 -7.07 4.23 3.59
C GLY A 51 -8.22 4.38 2.61
N GLY A 52 -9.04 3.33 2.48
CA GLY A 52 -10.33 3.40 1.77
C GLY A 52 -10.22 3.57 0.25
N ALA A 53 -11.31 4.02 -0.37
CA ALA A 53 -11.37 4.23 -1.82
C ALA A 53 -10.43 5.36 -2.29
N GLN A 54 -10.23 6.37 -1.44
CA GLN A 54 -9.36 7.52 -1.73
C GLN A 54 -7.88 7.12 -1.83
N SER A 55 -7.41 6.10 -1.09
CA SER A 55 -6.04 5.61 -1.27
C SER A 55 -5.87 4.89 -2.60
N ILE A 56 -6.91 4.18 -3.06
CA ILE A 56 -6.92 3.56 -4.39
C ILE A 56 -6.87 4.63 -5.48
N ALA A 57 -7.71 5.65 -5.40
CA ALA A 57 -7.68 6.77 -6.34
C ALA A 57 -6.32 7.49 -6.35
N ALA A 58 -5.73 7.75 -5.17
CA ALA A 58 -4.42 8.37 -5.06
C ALA A 58 -3.30 7.53 -5.70
N LEU A 59 -3.34 6.21 -5.54
CA LEU A 59 -2.39 5.29 -6.19
C LEU A 59 -2.60 5.20 -7.71
N THR A 60 -3.85 5.26 -8.18
CA THR A 60 -4.17 5.18 -9.61
C THR A 60 -3.82 6.46 -10.37
N TYR A 61 -4.20 7.62 -9.83
CA TYR A 61 -4.07 8.89 -10.54
C TYR A 61 -2.82 9.67 -10.16
N GLY A 62 -2.25 9.38 -8.99
CA GLY A 62 -1.19 10.17 -8.39
C GLY A 62 -1.71 11.44 -7.73
N THR A 63 -0.91 11.97 -6.81
CA THR A 63 -1.08 13.27 -6.17
C THR A 63 0.30 13.94 -6.06
N ASP A 64 0.35 15.17 -5.54
CA ASP A 64 1.62 15.86 -5.28
C ASP A 64 2.55 15.06 -4.34
N ALA A 65 1.98 14.24 -3.45
CA ALA A 65 2.71 13.44 -2.49
C ALA A 65 2.83 11.95 -2.88
N ILE A 66 1.78 11.37 -3.47
CA ILE A 66 1.71 9.94 -3.80
C ILE A 66 1.87 9.78 -5.30
N LYS A 67 3.00 9.22 -5.75
CA LYS A 67 3.20 8.91 -7.17
C LYS A 67 2.23 7.81 -7.62
N LYS A 68 1.73 7.93 -8.84
CA LYS A 68 0.95 6.90 -9.52
C LYS A 68 1.72 5.57 -9.57
N VAL A 69 1.01 4.45 -9.41
CA VAL A 69 1.56 3.09 -9.54
C VAL A 69 0.93 2.35 -10.73
N ASP A 70 1.66 1.36 -11.24
CA ASP A 70 1.19 0.55 -12.39
C ASP A 70 0.22 -0.57 -11.97
N LYS A 71 0.27 -1.01 -10.71
CA LYS A 71 -0.56 -2.11 -10.22
C LYS A 71 -0.87 -1.97 -8.72
N ILE A 72 -2.13 -2.19 -8.35
CA ILE A 72 -2.59 -2.14 -6.96
C ILE A 72 -3.02 -3.54 -6.49
N VAL A 73 -2.40 -4.02 -5.41
CA VAL A 73 -2.68 -5.33 -4.80
C VAL A 73 -3.14 -5.18 -3.34
N GLY A 74 -3.52 -6.28 -2.70
CA GLY A 74 -3.91 -6.31 -1.28
C GLY A 74 -5.43 -6.34 -1.05
N PRO A 75 -5.87 -6.93 0.07
CA PRO A 75 -7.28 -7.00 0.43
C PRO A 75 -7.79 -5.64 0.93
N GLY A 76 -9.12 -5.52 0.99
CA GLY A 76 -9.79 -4.37 1.59
C GLY A 76 -11.28 -4.65 1.77
N ASN A 77 -11.99 -3.73 2.43
CA ASN A 77 -13.44 -3.83 2.53
C ASN A 77 -14.12 -3.63 1.17
N GLN A 78 -15.46 -3.74 1.13
CA GLN A 78 -16.26 -3.56 -0.08
C GLN A 78 -15.93 -2.27 -0.86
N PHE A 79 -15.70 -1.15 -0.17
CA PHE A 79 -15.40 0.13 -0.82
C PHE A 79 -14.04 0.11 -1.53
N VAL A 80 -13.03 -0.49 -0.91
CA VAL A 80 -11.71 -0.69 -1.53
C VAL A 80 -11.81 -1.61 -2.74
N ALA A 81 -12.59 -2.70 -2.62
CA ALA A 81 -12.79 -3.65 -3.71
C ALA A 81 -13.52 -3.01 -4.90
N TYR A 82 -14.60 -2.25 -4.65
CA TYR A 82 -15.31 -1.51 -5.69
C TYR A 82 -14.43 -0.43 -6.33
N ALA A 83 -13.65 0.31 -5.54
CA ALA A 83 -12.72 1.30 -6.07
C ALA A 83 -11.68 0.65 -7.00
N LYS A 84 -11.09 -0.48 -6.60
CA LYS A 84 -10.14 -1.24 -7.44
C LYS A 84 -10.74 -1.80 -8.72
N LYS A 85 -12.04 -2.10 -8.72
CA LYS A 85 -12.76 -2.58 -9.91
C LYS A 85 -13.08 -1.44 -10.87
N TYR A 86 -13.28 -0.23 -10.34
CA TYR A 86 -13.67 0.94 -11.13
C TYR A 86 -12.49 1.57 -11.88
N VAL A 87 -11.30 1.54 -11.28
CA VAL A 87 -10.08 2.18 -11.79
C VAL A 87 -9.18 1.25 -12.59
#